data_AF-A0A970KHY2-F1
#
_entry.id   AF-A0A970KHY2-F1
#
_cell.length_a   1.000
_cell.length_b   1.000
_cell.length_c   1.000
_cell.angle_alpha   90.00
_cell.angle_beta   90.00
_cell.angle_gamma   90.00
#
_symmetry.space_group_name_H-M   'P 1'
#
loop_
_entity.id
_entity.type
_entity.pdbx_description
1 polymer ?
#
loop_
_entity_poly.entity_id
_entity_poly.type
_entity_poly.pdbx_seq_one_letter_code
_entity_poly.pdbx_strand_id
1 'polypeptide(L)'
;MNNFQEKVNFIWSIAELLRGPYKKEQYGDVILPMAVLRRFDCVLEDTKPEVLEKYELLKKTGLQNVDPILNRISGQEFNNTSKYDFQKLLADPDNIASNLRNYINGFSKNAREIIEHFDFDKEITKLNDNNLLYLVISEFSKIDLHPDKVSNIEMGYIFEELIRRFSEHGEAGDHYTPREVIKLMVNILLNEDNEELTQPGLVVTVYDCCAGTGGMLSVAENYMRELNPGIQVELFGQEINPQ
;
A
#
# COMPACT_ATOMS: atom_id res chain seq x y z
N MET A 1 -13.10 19.30 1.07
CA MET A 1 -13.36 18.56 2.32
C MET A 1 -13.09 17.10 2.03
N ASN A 2 -12.00 16.56 2.54
CA ASN A 2 -11.53 15.23 2.19
C ASN A 2 -12.46 14.19 2.82
N ASN A 3 -13.12 13.40 1.97
CA ASN A 3 -14.04 12.34 2.37
C ASN A 3 -13.29 11.03 2.76
N PHE A 4 -12.12 11.19 3.38
CA PHE A 4 -11.29 10.06 3.80
C PHE A 4 -11.84 9.40 5.05
N GLN A 5 -12.53 10.17 5.91
CA GLN A 5 -13.14 9.67 7.14
C GLN A 5 -14.23 8.62 6.89
N GLU A 6 -15.03 8.77 5.84
CA GLU A 6 -16.00 7.72 5.46
C GLU A 6 -15.30 6.41 5.08
N LYS A 7 -14.18 6.49 4.35
CA LYS A 7 -13.38 5.31 3.97
C LYS A 7 -12.69 4.68 5.16
N VAL A 8 -12.12 5.49 6.05
CA VAL A 8 -11.54 5.01 7.32
C VAL A 8 -12.62 4.30 8.14
N ASN A 9 -13.81 4.88 8.28
CA ASN A 9 -14.90 4.27 9.04
C ASN A 9 -15.40 2.99 8.39
N PHE A 10 -15.45 2.93 7.05
CA PHE A 10 -15.76 1.70 6.34
C PHE A 10 -14.71 0.61 6.60
N ILE A 11 -13.42 0.90 6.41
CA ILE A 11 -12.32 -0.05 6.68
C ILE A 11 -12.34 -0.48 8.16
N TRP A 12 -12.60 0.44 9.08
CA TRP A 12 -12.76 0.13 10.50
C TRP A 12 -13.93 -0.82 10.77
N SER A 13 -15.04 -0.68 10.04
CA SER A 13 -16.17 -1.62 10.17
C SER A 13 -15.80 -3.05 9.75
N ILE A 14 -14.83 -3.22 8.85
CA ILE A 14 -14.26 -4.53 8.50
C ILE A 14 -13.45 -5.08 9.68
N ALA A 15 -12.70 -4.23 10.39
CA ALA A 15 -11.94 -4.62 11.59
C ALA A 15 -12.85 -5.19 12.68
N GLU A 16 -14.08 -4.69 12.81
CA GLU A 16 -15.05 -5.19 13.78
C GLU A 16 -15.48 -6.66 13.51
N LEU A 17 -15.29 -7.18 12.29
CA LEU A 17 -15.50 -8.61 11.99
C LEU A 17 -14.49 -9.51 12.71
N LEU A 18 -13.34 -8.96 13.12
CA LEU A 18 -12.26 -9.70 13.80
C LEU A 18 -12.52 -9.88 15.30
N ARG A 19 -13.61 -9.29 15.81
CA ARG A 19 -13.97 -9.36 17.22
C ARG A 19 -14.12 -10.80 17.70
N GLY A 20 -13.42 -11.11 18.80
CA GLY A 20 -13.39 -12.45 19.39
C GLY A 20 -12.01 -13.08 19.17
N PRO A 21 -11.70 -13.61 17.97
CA PRO A 21 -10.40 -14.24 17.69
C PRO A 21 -9.21 -13.27 17.79
N TYR A 22 -9.45 -11.97 17.68
CA TYR A 22 -8.44 -10.92 17.77
C TYR A 22 -8.75 -9.94 18.90
N LYS A 23 -7.68 -9.48 19.58
CA LYS A 23 -7.74 -8.27 20.40
C LYS A 23 -7.70 -7.03 19.49
N LYS A 24 -8.20 -5.89 19.98
CA LYS A 24 -8.31 -4.66 19.17
C LYS A 24 -6.97 -4.18 18.66
N GLU A 25 -5.92 -4.35 19.44
CA GLU A 25 -4.56 -3.95 19.08
C GLU A 25 -4.01 -4.78 17.91
N GLN A 26 -4.53 -6.01 17.73
CA GLN A 26 -4.13 -6.94 16.67
C GLN A 26 -4.96 -6.78 15.39
N TYR A 27 -5.93 -5.86 15.35
CA TYR A 27 -6.73 -5.64 14.14
C TYR A 27 -5.84 -5.07 13.02
N GLY A 28 -4.82 -4.28 13.37
CA GLY A 28 -3.85 -3.75 12.41
C GLY A 28 -3.12 -4.83 11.61
N ASP A 29 -2.80 -5.95 12.24
CA ASP A 29 -2.09 -7.09 11.63
C ASP A 29 -2.86 -7.70 10.45
N VAL A 30 -4.19 -7.52 10.40
CA VAL A 30 -5.05 -7.98 9.31
C VAL A 30 -5.43 -6.84 8.37
N ILE A 31 -5.83 -5.71 8.94
CA ILE A 31 -6.47 -4.63 8.19
C ILE A 31 -5.46 -3.86 7.33
N LEU A 32 -4.25 -3.62 7.84
CA LEU A 32 -3.21 -2.92 7.08
C LEU A 32 -2.74 -3.70 5.84
N PRO A 33 -2.30 -4.96 5.94
CA PRO A 33 -1.90 -5.72 4.74
C PRO A 33 -3.06 -5.93 3.77
N MET A 34 -4.30 -6.12 4.26
CA MET A 34 -5.46 -6.26 3.37
C MET A 34 -5.80 -4.97 2.61
N ALA A 35 -5.63 -3.79 3.25
CA ALA A 35 -5.79 -2.50 2.58
C ALA A 35 -4.72 -2.29 1.49
N VAL A 36 -3.46 -2.67 1.76
CA VAL A 36 -2.37 -2.66 0.76
C VAL A 36 -2.71 -3.58 -0.41
N LEU A 37 -3.08 -4.83 -0.14
CA LEU A 37 -3.45 -5.81 -1.17
C LEU A 37 -4.63 -5.35 -2.02
N ARG A 38 -5.64 -4.72 -1.40
CA ARG A 38 -6.78 -4.19 -2.15
C ARG A 38 -6.37 -3.02 -3.05
N ARG A 39 -5.48 -2.14 -2.58
CA ARG A 39 -4.96 -1.05 -3.44
C ARG A 39 -4.16 -1.59 -4.61
N PHE A 40 -3.30 -2.59 -4.39
CA PHE A 40 -2.59 -3.26 -5.48
C PHE A 40 -3.54 -3.92 -6.48
N ASP A 41 -4.59 -4.59 -5.99
CA ASP A 41 -5.60 -5.22 -6.84
C ASP A 41 -6.32 -4.17 -7.71
N CYS A 42 -6.76 -3.05 -7.14
CA CYS A 42 -7.39 -1.96 -7.91
C CYS A 42 -6.45 -1.40 -8.98
N VAL A 43 -5.20 -1.09 -8.62
CA VAL A 43 -4.22 -0.47 -9.52
C VAL A 43 -3.86 -1.36 -10.71
N LEU A 44 -3.89 -2.68 -10.52
CA LEU A 44 -3.56 -3.64 -11.57
C LEU A 44 -4.79 -4.14 -12.35
N GLU A 45 -6.01 -3.81 -11.93
CA GLU A 45 -7.25 -4.41 -12.43
C GLU A 45 -7.36 -4.33 -13.97
N ASP A 46 -7.14 -3.15 -14.53
CA ASP A 46 -7.27 -2.89 -15.96
C ASP A 46 -6.18 -3.58 -16.81
N THR A 47 -4.96 -3.71 -16.25
CA THR A 47 -3.79 -4.22 -16.99
C THR A 47 -3.55 -5.71 -16.79
N LYS A 48 -4.20 -6.32 -15.80
CA LYS A 48 -4.03 -7.73 -15.42
C LYS A 48 -4.21 -8.72 -16.57
N PRO A 49 -5.22 -8.60 -17.46
CA PRO A 49 -5.37 -9.52 -18.58
C PRO A 49 -4.14 -9.52 -19.52
N GLU A 50 -3.62 -8.34 -19.83
CA GLU A 50 -2.46 -8.19 -20.73
C GLU A 50 -1.17 -8.70 -20.06
N VAL A 51 -0.99 -8.41 -18.77
CA VAL A 51 0.15 -8.93 -17.98
C VAL A 51 0.15 -10.46 -17.97
N LEU A 52 -1.01 -11.09 -17.73
CA LEU A 52 -1.12 -12.55 -17.71
C LEU A 52 -0.87 -13.20 -19.07
N GLU A 53 -1.41 -12.61 -20.15
CA GLU A 53 -1.13 -13.07 -21.51
C GLU A 53 0.37 -13.00 -21.82
N LYS A 54 1.00 -11.86 -21.51
CA LYS A 54 2.43 -11.70 -21.76
C LYS A 54 3.27 -12.64 -20.92
N TYR A 55 2.91 -12.83 -19.65
CA TYR A 55 3.62 -13.74 -18.76
C TYR A 55 3.65 -15.18 -19.31
N GLU A 56 2.52 -15.69 -19.79
CA GLU A 56 2.43 -17.03 -20.39
C GLU A 56 3.27 -17.16 -21.68
N LEU A 57 3.42 -16.08 -22.45
CA LEU A 57 4.33 -16.04 -23.61
C LEU A 57 5.80 -16.06 -23.19
N LEU A 58 6.18 -15.24 -22.22
CA LEU A 58 7.56 -15.12 -21.71
C LEU A 58 8.01 -16.40 -20.99
N LYS A 59 7.09 -17.10 -20.32
CA LYS A 59 7.39 -18.38 -19.67
C LYS A 59 7.88 -19.44 -20.66
N LYS A 60 7.42 -19.39 -21.91
CA LYS A 60 7.85 -20.31 -22.98
C LYS A 60 9.24 -19.99 -23.53
N THR A 61 9.73 -18.76 -23.34
CA THR A 61 11.04 -18.34 -23.85
C THR A 61 12.18 -18.66 -22.88
N GLY A 62 11.87 -19.11 -21.65
CA GLY A 62 12.87 -19.41 -20.62
C GLY A 62 13.56 -18.17 -20.03
N LEU A 63 12.98 -16.98 -20.22
CA LEU A 63 13.53 -15.74 -19.65
C LEU A 63 13.41 -15.79 -18.12
N GLN A 64 14.52 -15.57 -17.41
CA GLN A 64 14.53 -15.68 -15.94
C GLN A 64 13.92 -14.47 -15.24
N ASN A 65 14.18 -13.25 -15.73
CA ASN A 65 13.66 -12.02 -15.16
C ASN A 65 12.66 -11.37 -16.11
N VAL A 66 11.37 -11.58 -15.85
CA VAL A 66 10.26 -11.06 -16.65
C VAL A 66 9.69 -9.75 -16.09
N ASP A 67 9.96 -9.43 -14.82
CA ASP A 67 9.33 -8.32 -14.10
C ASP A 67 9.50 -6.96 -14.79
N PRO A 68 10.68 -6.56 -15.31
CA PRO A 68 10.83 -5.27 -16.01
C PRO A 68 9.93 -5.14 -17.25
N ILE A 69 9.61 -6.25 -17.91
CA ILE A 69 8.72 -6.26 -19.08
C ILE A 69 7.26 -6.15 -18.61
N LEU A 70 6.89 -6.92 -17.58
CA LEU A 70 5.54 -6.93 -17.04
C LEU A 70 5.17 -5.61 -16.36
N ASN A 71 6.12 -4.97 -15.66
CA ASN A 71 5.97 -3.65 -15.05
C ASN A 71 5.69 -2.56 -16.09
N ARG A 72 6.34 -2.63 -17.26
CA ARG A 72 6.06 -1.71 -18.37
C ARG A 72 4.63 -1.88 -18.92
N ILE A 73 4.09 -3.09 -18.88
CA ILE A 73 2.72 -3.40 -19.33
C ILE A 73 1.72 -2.96 -18.27
N SER A 74 2.00 -3.21 -16.98
CA SER A 74 1.13 -2.76 -15.89
C SER A 74 1.12 -1.23 -15.75
N GLY A 75 2.14 -0.53 -16.26
CA GLY A 75 2.31 0.90 -16.04
C GLY A 75 2.73 1.23 -14.61
N GLN A 76 3.18 0.23 -13.85
CA GLN A 76 3.53 0.33 -12.43
C GLN A 76 4.92 -0.24 -12.19
N GLU A 77 5.54 0.10 -11.06
CA GLU A 77 6.83 -0.47 -10.65
C GLU A 77 6.73 -1.91 -10.12
N PHE A 78 5.55 -2.51 -10.19
CA PHE A 78 5.26 -3.87 -9.79
C PHE A 78 4.21 -4.50 -10.70
N ASN A 79 4.08 -5.82 -10.62
CA ASN A 79 3.11 -6.59 -11.37
C ASN A 79 2.58 -7.77 -10.54
N ASN A 80 1.55 -8.45 -11.04
CA ASN A 80 1.04 -9.70 -10.45
C ASN A 80 0.79 -10.73 -11.55
N THR A 81 1.37 -11.92 -11.39
CA THR A 81 1.29 -13.06 -12.32
C THR A 81 0.32 -14.15 -11.85
N SER A 82 -0.34 -13.95 -10.70
CA SER A 82 -1.38 -14.87 -10.25
C SER A 82 -2.64 -14.69 -11.08
N LYS A 83 -3.31 -15.82 -11.34
CA LYS A 83 -4.60 -15.82 -12.05
C LYS A 83 -5.74 -15.31 -11.17
N TYR A 84 -5.53 -15.24 -9.86
CA TYR A 84 -6.51 -14.76 -8.89
C TYR A 84 -6.50 -13.24 -8.81
N ASP A 85 -7.68 -12.68 -8.61
CA ASP A 85 -8.00 -11.32 -8.18
C ASP A 85 -9.02 -11.46 -7.05
N PHE A 86 -9.40 -10.36 -6.39
CA PHE A 86 -10.34 -10.44 -5.25
C PHE A 86 -11.67 -11.12 -5.63
N GLN A 87 -12.18 -10.90 -6.84
CA GLN A 87 -13.42 -11.54 -7.30
C GLN A 87 -13.26 -13.06 -7.47
N LYS A 88 -12.16 -13.51 -8.08
CA LYS A 88 -11.86 -14.94 -8.24
C LYS A 88 -11.52 -15.63 -6.92
N LEU A 89 -10.94 -14.93 -5.95
CA LEU A 89 -10.73 -15.47 -4.61
C LEU A 89 -12.06 -15.84 -3.96
N LEU A 90 -13.08 -14.99 -4.12
CA LEU A 90 -14.43 -15.21 -3.58
C LEU A 90 -15.21 -16.29 -4.35
N ALA A 91 -14.78 -16.66 -5.55
CA ALA A 91 -15.43 -17.69 -6.37
C ALA A 91 -15.09 -19.13 -5.92
N ASP A 92 -14.06 -19.33 -5.09
CA ASP A 92 -13.66 -20.63 -4.55
C ASP A 92 -13.40 -20.54 -3.02
N PRO A 93 -14.47 -20.44 -2.21
CA PRO A 93 -14.37 -20.21 -0.77
C PRO A 93 -13.64 -21.34 -0.02
N ASP A 94 -13.78 -22.59 -0.48
CA ASP A 94 -13.20 -23.77 0.17
C ASP A 94 -11.65 -23.74 0.15
N ASN A 95 -11.06 -23.10 -0.86
CA ASN A 95 -9.61 -22.99 -1.04
C ASN A 95 -9.10 -21.55 -0.89
N ILE A 96 -9.88 -20.66 -0.27
CA ILE A 96 -9.59 -19.23 -0.26
C ILE A 96 -8.24 -18.88 0.36
N ALA A 97 -7.82 -19.60 1.40
CA ALA A 97 -6.52 -19.40 2.04
C ALA A 97 -5.35 -19.77 1.12
N SER A 98 -5.41 -20.91 0.42
CA SER A 98 -4.38 -21.29 -0.55
C SER A 98 -4.38 -20.38 -1.77
N ASN A 99 -5.55 -19.95 -2.21
CA ASN A 99 -5.71 -19.07 -3.36
C ASN A 99 -5.17 -17.66 -3.04
N LEU A 100 -5.42 -17.13 -1.84
CA LEU A 100 -4.85 -15.85 -1.39
C LEU A 100 -3.33 -15.92 -1.28
N ARG A 101 -2.77 -17.00 -0.75
CA ARG A 101 -1.31 -17.20 -0.73
C ARG A 101 -0.73 -17.26 -2.15
N ASN A 102 -1.41 -17.93 -3.07
CA ASN A 102 -0.99 -17.93 -4.48
C ASN A 102 -1.04 -16.51 -5.07
N TYR A 103 -2.09 -15.75 -4.74
CA TYR A 103 -2.23 -14.36 -5.17
C TYR A 103 -1.07 -13.49 -4.68
N ILE A 104 -0.73 -13.56 -3.39
CA ILE A 104 0.39 -12.84 -2.78
C ILE A 104 1.72 -13.26 -3.41
N ASN A 105 1.94 -14.56 -3.60
CA ASN A 105 3.16 -15.08 -4.21
C ASN A 105 3.32 -14.73 -5.69
N GLY A 106 2.22 -14.35 -6.36
CA GLY A 106 2.24 -13.92 -7.75
C GLY A 106 2.75 -12.50 -7.98
N PHE A 107 2.87 -11.68 -6.93
CA PHE A 107 3.43 -10.33 -7.04
C PHE A 107 4.93 -10.37 -7.36
N SER A 108 5.40 -9.32 -8.05
CA SER A 108 6.83 -9.07 -8.21
C SER A 108 7.51 -8.92 -6.85
N LYS A 109 8.82 -9.21 -6.81
CA LYS A 109 9.58 -9.33 -5.55
C LYS A 109 9.38 -8.15 -4.61
N ASN A 110 9.50 -6.91 -5.12
CA ASN A 110 9.33 -5.69 -4.35
C ASN A 110 7.94 -5.56 -3.70
N ALA A 111 6.87 -5.87 -4.43
CA ALA A 111 5.50 -5.79 -3.90
C ALA A 111 5.21 -6.93 -2.91
N ARG A 112 5.79 -8.12 -3.13
CA ARG A 112 5.65 -9.25 -2.22
C ARG A 112 6.37 -9.01 -0.89
N GLU A 113 7.58 -8.46 -0.92
CA GLU A 113 8.36 -8.12 0.28
C GLU A 113 7.57 -7.19 1.21
N ILE A 114 6.84 -6.20 0.68
CA ILE A 114 5.97 -5.31 1.48
C ILE A 114 4.95 -6.12 2.30
N ILE A 115 4.33 -7.15 1.71
CA ILE A 115 3.35 -7.98 2.41
C ILE A 115 4.02 -8.94 3.40
N GLU A 116 5.22 -9.42 3.08
CA GLU A 116 6.03 -10.26 3.97
C GLU A 116 6.42 -9.51 5.26
N HIS A 117 6.69 -8.20 5.19
CA HIS A 117 6.98 -7.34 6.35
C HIS A 117 5.82 -7.24 7.35
N PHE A 118 4.57 -7.41 6.90
CA PHE A 118 3.39 -7.51 7.79
C PHE A 118 3.25 -8.88 8.49
N ASP A 119 4.09 -9.87 8.14
CA ASP A 119 3.96 -11.25 8.64
C ASP A 119 2.55 -11.82 8.43
N PHE A 120 1.94 -11.51 7.27
CA PHE A 120 0.52 -11.72 7.03
C PHE A 120 0.12 -13.20 6.87
N ASP A 121 1.06 -14.11 6.58
CA ASP A 121 0.76 -15.53 6.33
C ASP A 121 0.14 -16.22 7.56
N LYS A 122 0.62 -15.89 8.77
CA LYS A 122 0.04 -16.41 10.01
C LYS A 122 -1.41 -15.95 10.20
N GLU A 123 -1.70 -14.72 9.77
CA GLU A 123 -3.03 -14.13 9.87
C GLU A 123 -3.99 -14.73 8.86
N ILE A 124 -3.52 -15.08 7.66
CA ILE A 124 -4.31 -15.85 6.68
C ILE A 124 -4.78 -17.18 7.31
N THR A 125 -3.88 -17.90 7.98
CA THR A 125 -4.23 -19.16 8.69
C THR A 125 -5.27 -18.91 9.77
N LYS A 126 -5.01 -17.94 10.66
CA LYS A 126 -5.88 -17.66 11.79
C LYS A 126 -7.27 -17.18 11.35
N LEU A 127 -7.36 -16.34 10.32
CA LEU A 127 -8.63 -15.92 9.73
C LEU A 127 -9.39 -17.09 9.13
N ASN A 128 -8.70 -18.00 8.45
CA ASN A 128 -9.31 -19.17 7.83
C ASN A 128 -9.87 -20.13 8.89
N ASP A 129 -9.09 -20.45 9.92
CA ASP A 129 -9.49 -21.34 11.01
C ASP A 129 -10.71 -20.82 11.79
N ASN A 130 -10.91 -19.50 11.80
CA ASN A 130 -12.06 -18.84 12.44
C ASN A 130 -13.20 -18.52 11.45
N ASN A 131 -13.14 -18.99 10.20
CA ASN A 131 -14.13 -18.72 9.14
C ASN A 131 -14.34 -17.21 8.85
N LEU A 132 -13.32 -16.39 9.08
CA LEU A 132 -13.36 -14.93 8.88
C LEU A 132 -12.75 -14.50 7.55
N LEU A 133 -11.85 -15.31 6.96
CA LEU A 133 -11.06 -14.91 5.79
C LEU A 133 -11.93 -14.50 4.59
N TYR A 134 -12.96 -15.29 4.28
CA TYR A 134 -13.91 -14.98 3.22
C TYR A 134 -14.65 -13.66 3.48
N LEU A 135 -15.12 -13.44 4.71
CA LEU A 135 -15.87 -12.25 5.07
C LEU A 135 -15.00 -10.99 4.91
N VAL A 136 -13.76 -11.04 5.40
CA VAL A 136 -12.81 -9.92 5.29
C VAL A 136 -12.53 -9.59 3.82
N ILE A 137 -12.17 -10.58 3.00
CA ILE A 137 -11.90 -10.37 1.57
C ILE A 137 -13.17 -9.83 0.86
N SER A 138 -14.35 -10.34 1.22
CA SER A 138 -15.61 -9.92 0.64
C SER A 138 -16.00 -8.49 0.99
N GLU A 139 -15.63 -7.97 2.17
CA GLU A 139 -15.88 -6.56 2.48
C GLU A 139 -14.84 -5.65 1.80
N PHE A 140 -13.57 -6.07 1.76
CA PHE A 140 -12.52 -5.30 1.06
C PHE A 140 -12.74 -5.24 -0.45
N SER A 141 -13.37 -6.24 -1.07
CA SER A 141 -13.68 -6.20 -2.51
C SER A 141 -14.73 -5.13 -2.88
N LYS A 142 -15.48 -4.60 -1.90
CA LYS A 142 -16.51 -3.56 -2.11
C LYS A 142 -15.95 -2.15 -2.13
N ILE A 143 -14.73 -1.93 -1.63
CA ILE A 143 -14.10 -0.61 -1.64
C ILE A 143 -13.18 -0.48 -2.86
N ASP A 144 -13.30 0.65 -3.55
CA ASP A 144 -12.40 1.05 -4.63
C ASP A 144 -11.30 1.97 -4.05
N LEU A 145 -10.08 1.45 -4.03
CA LEU A 145 -8.87 2.15 -3.58
C LEU A 145 -7.98 2.54 -4.76
N HIS A 146 -8.49 2.59 -5.99
CA HIS A 146 -7.74 3.07 -7.15
C HIS A 146 -7.32 4.54 -6.96
N PRO A 147 -6.13 4.97 -7.42
CA PRO A 147 -5.68 6.36 -7.35
C PRO A 147 -6.68 7.40 -7.88
N ASP A 148 -7.51 7.02 -8.86
CA ASP A 148 -8.55 7.90 -9.43
C ASP A 148 -9.72 8.18 -8.47
N LYS A 149 -9.95 7.29 -7.49
CA LYS A 149 -10.98 7.45 -6.45
C LYS A 149 -10.40 7.89 -5.11
N VAL A 150 -9.20 7.39 -4.81
CA VAL A 150 -8.46 7.63 -3.57
C VAL A 150 -7.04 8.01 -3.96
N SER A 151 -6.79 9.32 -4.01
CA SER A 151 -5.45 9.86 -4.32
C SER A 151 -4.38 9.29 -3.37
N ASN A 152 -3.11 9.32 -3.76
CA ASN A 152 -2.01 8.87 -2.89
C ASN A 152 -1.96 9.64 -1.56
N ILE A 153 -2.28 10.94 -1.59
CA ILE A 153 -2.38 11.78 -0.39
C ILE A 153 -3.53 11.29 0.51
N GLU A 154 -4.70 11.04 -0.07
CA GLU A 154 -5.85 10.53 0.68
C GLU A 154 -5.58 9.15 1.28
N MET A 155 -4.93 8.26 0.52
CA MET A 155 -4.54 6.94 1.01
C MET A 155 -3.55 7.05 2.18
N GLY A 156 -2.61 7.99 2.12
CA GLY A 156 -1.71 8.30 3.21
C GLY A 156 -2.46 8.67 4.50
N TYR A 157 -3.42 9.60 4.40
CA TYR A 157 -4.29 9.96 5.54
C TYR A 157 -5.09 8.77 6.07
N ILE A 158 -5.59 7.89 5.19
CA ILE A 158 -6.33 6.68 5.59
C ILE A 158 -5.41 5.74 6.39
N PHE A 159 -4.20 5.45 5.90
CA PHE A 159 -3.26 4.59 6.61
C PHE A 159 -2.84 5.17 7.96
N GLU A 160 -2.52 6.46 8.00
CA GLU A 160 -2.11 7.15 9.23
C GLU A 160 -3.21 7.11 10.28
N GLU A 161 -4.46 7.36 9.89
CA GLU A 161 -5.60 7.31 10.78
C GLU A 161 -5.92 5.88 11.25
N LEU A 162 -5.76 4.86 10.39
CA LEU A 162 -5.91 3.46 10.78
C LEU A 162 -4.85 3.06 11.82
N ILE A 163 -3.57 3.38 11.56
CA ILE A 163 -2.46 3.13 12.49
C ILE A 163 -2.74 3.83 13.82
N ARG A 164 -3.17 5.10 13.80
CA ARG A 164 -3.54 5.87 14.99
C ARG A 164 -4.64 5.17 15.81
N ARG A 165 -5.70 4.69 15.18
CA ARG A 165 -6.80 4.01 15.89
C ARG A 165 -6.37 2.66 16.48
N PHE A 166 -5.45 1.94 15.82
CA PHE A 166 -4.90 0.69 16.37
C PHE A 166 -3.91 0.95 17.51
N SER A 167 -3.10 2.02 17.43
CA SER A 167 -2.13 2.37 18.47
C SER A 167 -2.75 3.01 19.70
N GLU A 168 -3.89 3.70 19.59
CA GLU A 168 -4.69 4.20 20.72
C GLU A 168 -5.11 3.09 21.71
N HIS A 169 -5.08 1.83 21.27
CA HIS A 169 -5.40 0.67 22.09
C HIS A 169 -4.16 -0.09 22.60
N GLY A 170 -2.96 0.23 22.09
CA GLY A 170 -1.68 -0.41 22.44
C GLY A 170 -0.83 0.37 23.46
N GLU A 171 0.40 -0.10 23.69
CA GLU A 171 1.40 0.66 24.46
C GLU A 171 1.87 1.88 23.65
N ALA A 172 2.00 3.03 24.31
CA ALA A 172 2.42 4.27 23.67
C ALA A 172 3.83 4.14 23.07
N GLY A 173 3.91 4.04 21.74
CA GLY A 173 5.14 3.99 20.95
C GLY A 173 5.00 4.81 19.67
N ASP A 174 6.13 5.40 19.26
CA ASP A 174 6.43 6.29 18.13
C ASP A 174 5.28 7.15 17.56
N HIS A 175 5.31 8.42 17.97
CA HIS A 175 4.36 9.43 17.58
C HIS A 175 4.42 9.72 16.07
N TYR A 176 3.31 9.47 15.38
CA TYR A 176 3.09 10.00 14.04
C TYR A 176 3.19 11.54 14.03
N THR A 177 3.90 12.10 13.05
CA THR A 177 3.97 13.55 12.85
C THR A 177 2.81 14.00 11.96
N PRO A 178 1.87 14.84 12.45
CA PRO A 178 0.74 15.30 11.63
C PRO A 178 1.19 15.95 10.33
N ARG A 179 0.47 15.70 9.23
CA ARG A 179 0.81 16.25 7.90
C ARG A 179 0.97 17.76 7.87
N GLU A 180 0.19 18.48 8.67
CA GLU A 180 0.28 19.94 8.79
C GLU A 180 1.61 20.38 9.41
N VAL A 181 2.11 19.63 10.39
CA VAL A 181 3.42 19.85 11.02
C VAL A 181 4.54 19.52 10.02
N ILE A 182 4.42 18.41 9.30
CA ILE A 182 5.35 18.03 8.22
C ILE A 182 5.41 19.14 7.15
N LYS A 183 4.25 19.63 6.70
CA LYS A 183 4.18 20.70 5.70
C LYS A 183 4.86 21.98 6.19
N LEU A 184 4.69 22.33 7.47
CA LEU A 184 5.40 23.46 8.06
C LEU A 184 6.92 23.23 8.06
N MET A 185 7.38 22.04 8.45
CA MET A 185 8.81 21.69 8.46
C MET A 185 9.43 21.77 7.06
N VAL A 186 8.76 21.19 6.05
CA VAL A 186 9.18 21.24 4.65
C VAL A 186 9.23 22.68 4.13
N ASN A 187 8.20 23.49 4.43
CA ASN A 187 8.17 24.90 4.04
C ASN A 187 9.34 25.69 4.66
N ILE A 188 9.67 25.45 5.93
CA ILE A 188 10.79 26.11 6.61
C ILE A 188 12.11 25.66 5.97
N LEU A 189 12.27 24.36 5.73
CA LEU A 189 13.50 23.78 5.19
C LEU A 189 13.83 24.31 3.79
N LEU A 190 12.82 24.45 2.92
CA LEU A 190 12.98 24.78 1.51
C LEU A 190 12.71 26.25 1.17
N ASN A 191 12.48 27.11 2.17
CA ASN A 191 12.02 28.49 1.95
C ASN A 191 13.00 29.34 1.12
N GLU A 192 14.31 29.14 1.33
CA GLU A 192 15.35 29.94 0.67
C GLU A 192 15.77 29.37 -0.70
N ASP A 193 15.41 28.13 -0.99
CA ASP A 193 15.89 27.39 -2.17
C ASP A 193 14.94 27.50 -3.38
N ASN A 194 13.92 28.36 -3.33
CA ASN A 194 12.88 28.45 -4.37
C ASN A 194 13.44 28.73 -5.79
N GLU A 195 14.49 29.55 -5.91
CA GLU A 195 15.10 29.84 -7.23
C GLU A 195 15.88 28.64 -7.79
N GLU A 196 16.50 27.83 -6.93
CA GLU A 196 17.22 26.63 -7.33
C GLU A 196 16.23 25.50 -7.66
N LEU A 197 15.23 25.29 -6.80
CA LEU A 197 14.21 24.24 -6.96
C LEU A 197 13.33 24.42 -8.21
N THR A 198 13.26 25.62 -8.78
CA THR A 198 12.49 25.93 -9.99
C THR A 198 13.30 25.76 -11.29
N GLN A 199 14.58 25.38 -11.21
CA GLN A 199 15.39 25.16 -12.41
C GLN A 199 14.87 23.95 -13.23
N PRO A 200 14.78 24.07 -14.56
CA PRO A 200 14.36 22.96 -15.42
C PRO A 200 15.33 21.78 -15.37
N GLY A 201 14.78 20.56 -15.25
CA GLY A 201 15.57 19.33 -15.29
C GLY A 201 16.39 19.05 -14.02
N LEU A 202 16.07 19.72 -12.92
CA LEU A 202 16.72 19.50 -11.64
C LEU A 202 16.37 18.11 -11.07
N VAL A 203 17.38 17.42 -10.56
CA VAL A 203 17.26 16.18 -9.79
C VAL A 203 17.64 16.49 -8.34
N VAL A 204 16.76 16.19 -7.39
CA VAL A 204 16.96 16.42 -5.96
C VAL A 204 16.83 15.12 -5.19
N THR A 205 17.72 14.90 -4.22
CA THR A 205 17.63 13.77 -3.29
C THR A 205 17.12 14.24 -1.93
N VAL A 206 16.13 13.55 -1.36
CA VAL A 206 15.60 13.83 -0.01
C VAL A 206 15.85 12.60 0.87
N TYR A 207 16.39 12.82 2.06
CA TYR A 207 16.67 11.74 3.03
C TYR A 207 15.96 11.97 4.36
N ASP A 208 15.31 10.94 4.87
CA ASP A 208 14.76 10.87 6.22
C ASP A 208 15.32 9.65 6.95
N CYS A 209 16.05 9.88 8.05
CA CYS A 209 16.71 8.81 8.81
C CYS A 209 15.79 8.07 9.79
N CYS A 210 14.57 8.59 10.02
CA CYS A 210 13.54 7.99 10.88
C CYS A 210 12.19 8.13 10.18
N ALA A 211 12.08 7.54 8.99
CA ALA A 211 11.02 7.83 8.04
C ALA A 211 9.62 7.45 8.54
N GLY A 212 9.50 6.52 9.48
CA GLY A 212 8.21 5.99 9.93
C GLY A 212 7.36 5.56 8.75
N THR A 213 6.17 6.14 8.62
CA THR A 213 5.25 5.88 7.49
C THR A 213 5.65 6.56 6.17
N GLY A 214 6.80 7.24 6.11
CA GLY A 214 7.28 7.98 4.94
C GLY A 214 6.56 9.31 4.70
N GLY A 215 5.84 9.82 5.71
CA GLY A 215 5.05 11.05 5.61
C GLY A 215 5.89 12.27 5.24
N MET A 216 7.08 12.42 5.82
CA MET A 216 8.00 13.53 5.56
C MET A 216 8.45 13.55 4.10
N LEU A 217 8.93 12.40 3.61
CA LEU A 217 9.39 12.20 2.23
C LEU A 217 8.28 12.50 1.22
N SER A 218 7.08 11.96 1.47
CA SER A 218 5.92 12.15 0.59
C SER A 218 5.47 13.61 0.52
N VAL A 219 5.48 14.34 1.64
CA VAL A 219 5.08 15.76 1.66
C VAL A 219 6.15 16.63 1.02
N ALA A 220 7.43 16.33 1.24
CA ALA A 220 8.54 17.02 0.60
C ALA A 220 8.50 16.88 -0.93
N GLU A 221 8.30 15.66 -1.44
CA GLU A 221 8.15 15.42 -2.88
C GLU A 221 6.97 16.22 -3.46
N ASN A 222 5.79 16.14 -2.83
CA ASN A 222 4.61 16.85 -3.30
C ASN A 222 4.84 18.37 -3.32
N TYR A 223 5.45 18.93 -2.29
CA TYR A 223 5.79 20.36 -2.25
C TYR A 223 6.72 20.75 -3.41
N MET A 224 7.78 19.97 -3.64
CA MET A 224 8.71 20.22 -4.74
C MET A 224 8.05 20.10 -6.11
N ARG A 225 7.16 19.12 -6.31
CA ARG A 225 6.41 18.94 -7.57
C ARG A 225 5.35 20.04 -7.80
N GLU A 226 4.73 20.55 -6.74
CA GLU A 226 3.84 21.72 -6.81
C GLU A 226 4.61 22.98 -7.24
N LEU A 227 5.83 23.15 -6.73
CA LEU A 227 6.71 24.26 -7.08
C LEU A 227 7.31 24.13 -8.49
N ASN A 228 7.72 22.92 -8.88
CA ASN A 228 8.32 22.61 -10.18
C ASN A 228 7.80 21.26 -10.70
N PRO A 229 6.79 21.25 -11.59
CA PRO A 229 6.22 20.00 -12.12
C PRO A 229 7.21 19.10 -12.88
N GLY A 230 8.34 19.67 -13.35
CA GLY A 230 9.37 18.94 -14.08
C GLY A 230 10.51 18.42 -13.19
N ILE A 231 10.45 18.62 -11.88
CA ILE A 231 11.51 18.16 -10.95
C ILE A 231 11.48 16.63 -10.81
N GLN A 232 12.67 16.03 -10.74
CA GLN A 232 12.85 14.64 -10.34
C GLN A 232 13.29 14.61 -8.88
N VAL A 233 12.48 13.99 -8.02
CA VAL A 233 12.80 13.82 -6.60
C VAL A 233 13.12 12.36 -6.34
N GLU A 234 14.29 12.09 -5.77
CA GLU A 234 14.71 10.76 -5.34
C GLU A 234 14.61 10.69 -3.82
N LEU A 235 13.77 9.77 -3.32
CA LEU A 235 13.46 9.65 -1.91
C LEU A 235 14.26 8.51 -1.29
N PHE A 236 14.91 8.80 -0.17
CA PHE A 236 15.67 7.84 0.63
C PHE A 236 15.13 7.86 2.06
N GLY A 237 14.80 6.71 2.62
CA GLY A 237 14.26 6.58 3.95
C GLY A 237 14.94 5.45 4.73
N GLN A 238 15.10 5.64 6.04
CA GLN A 238 15.50 4.58 6.97
C GLN A 238 14.47 4.49 8.11
N GLU A 239 14.11 3.25 8.47
CA GLU A 239 13.23 2.95 9.60
C GLU A 239 13.75 1.70 10.32
N ILE A 240 13.71 1.69 11.65
CA ILE A 240 14.14 0.57 12.49
C ILE A 240 13.02 -0.45 12.68
N ASN A 241 11.76 0.00 12.67
CA ASN A 241 10.62 -0.89 12.71
C ASN A 241 10.51 -1.64 11.36
N PRO A 242 10.55 -2.99 11.36
CA PRO A 242 10.41 -3.75 10.13
C PRO A 242 9.00 -3.71 9.52
N GLN A 243 7.97 -3.28 10.26
CA GLN A 243 6.59 -3.16 9.83
C GLN A 243 6.25 -1.71 9.45
#